data_AF-A0A9E3NEQ1-F1
#
_entry.id   AF-A0A9E3NEQ1-F1
#
_cell.length_a   1.000
_cell.length_b   1.000
_cell.length_c   1.000
_cell.angle_alpha   90.00
_cell.angle_beta   90.00
_cell.angle_gamma   90.00
#
_symmetry.space_group_name_H-M   'P 1'
#
loop_
_entity.id
_entity.type
_entity.pdbx_description
1 polymer ?
#
loop_
_entity_poly.entity_id
_entity_poly.type
_entity_poly.pdbx_seq_one_letter_code
_entity_poly.pdbx_strand_id
1 'polypeptide(L)'
;MASGIRYDSIFLGIKFGMSQKDFYTHCWELNKQGLILQGPSNLSVQYRLDTTLMRSDTYMWFYPDFQDGELNRMPVEFSYLAWAPWNPMLSSDSLLMDVKQLLERWYGSEFIYLENKDKTKKLWVMVMGNRRIRLFIKNASTVGADITDLYRVKNEN
;
A
#
# COMPACT_ATOMS: atom_id res chain seq x y z
N MET A 1 1.76 -4.93 -22.99
CA MET A 1 2.03 -6.36 -23.22
C MET A 1 2.18 -7.02 -21.86
N ALA A 2 1.21 -7.81 -21.43
CA ALA A 2 1.33 -8.56 -20.19
C ALA A 2 2.18 -9.81 -20.48
N SER A 3 3.17 -10.10 -19.64
CA SER A 3 4.05 -11.27 -19.79
C SER A 3 3.33 -12.62 -19.61
N GLY A 4 2.00 -12.62 -19.41
CA GLY A 4 1.22 -13.79 -18.97
C GLY A 4 1.43 -14.15 -17.50
N ILE A 5 2.41 -13.53 -16.83
CA ILE A 5 2.75 -13.81 -15.43
C ILE A 5 1.76 -13.11 -14.50
N ARG A 6 1.26 -13.85 -13.50
CA ARG A 6 0.30 -13.39 -12.50
C ARG A 6 0.92 -13.38 -11.11
N TYR A 7 0.84 -12.25 -10.43
CA TYR A 7 1.29 -12.01 -9.06
C TYR A 7 0.10 -11.57 -8.20
N ASP A 8 -0.51 -12.50 -7.47
CA ASP A 8 -1.70 -12.20 -6.66
C ASP A 8 -1.38 -11.81 -5.21
N SER A 9 -0.28 -12.29 -4.62
CA SER A 9 0.06 -12.05 -3.21
C SER A 9 0.44 -10.60 -2.92
N ILE A 10 -0.31 -9.92 -2.06
CA ILE A 10 -0.11 -8.51 -1.71
C ILE A 10 0.85 -8.40 -0.51
N PHE A 11 0.38 -8.60 0.72
CA PHE A 11 1.20 -8.67 1.95
C PHE A 11 0.41 -9.38 3.03
N LEU A 12 1.06 -9.81 4.12
CA LEU A 12 0.40 -10.46 5.26
C LEU A 12 -0.50 -11.65 4.86
N GLY A 13 -0.21 -12.35 3.76
CA GLY A 13 -1.04 -13.45 3.24
C GLY A 13 -2.30 -13.02 2.47
N ILE A 14 -2.56 -11.72 2.34
CA ILE A 14 -3.66 -11.18 1.53
C ILE A 14 -3.29 -11.30 0.04
N LYS A 15 -4.29 -11.56 -0.81
CA LYS A 15 -4.09 -11.70 -2.26
C LYS A 15 -5.25 -11.12 -3.07
N PHE A 16 -4.98 -10.73 -4.32
CA PHE A 16 -6.02 -10.42 -5.30
C PHE A 16 -6.94 -11.62 -5.52
N GLY A 17 -8.22 -11.33 -5.82
CA GLY A 17 -9.25 -12.35 -6.00
C GLY A 17 -9.81 -12.95 -4.70
N MET A 18 -9.28 -12.56 -3.53
CA MET A 18 -9.84 -12.99 -2.24
C MET A 18 -11.26 -12.42 -2.09
N SER A 19 -12.21 -13.25 -1.64
CA SER A 19 -13.57 -12.77 -1.35
C SER A 19 -13.57 -11.85 -0.14
N GLN A 20 -14.59 -11.00 -0.02
CA GLN A 20 -14.75 -10.16 1.17
C GLN A 20 -14.82 -10.96 2.47
N LYS A 21 -15.50 -12.12 2.45
CA LYS A 21 -15.59 -13.02 3.60
C LYS A 21 -14.21 -13.55 4.00
N ASP A 22 -13.43 -14.02 3.02
CA ASP A 22 -12.09 -14.57 3.27
C ASP A 22 -11.15 -13.50 3.81
N PHE A 23 -11.24 -12.27 3.30
CA PHE A 23 -10.47 -11.14 3.81
C PHE A 23 -10.76 -10.87 5.30
N TYR A 24 -12.05 -10.81 5.68
CA TYR A 24 -12.41 -10.58 7.08
C TYR A 24 -12.00 -11.73 8.00
N THR A 25 -12.20 -12.98 7.57
CA THR A 25 -11.75 -14.15 8.33
C THR A 25 -10.24 -14.14 8.52
N HIS A 26 -9.49 -13.82 7.47
CA HIS A 26 -8.02 -13.73 7.53
C HIS A 26 -7.55 -12.63 8.47
N CYS A 27 -8.13 -11.43 8.39
CA CYS A 27 -7.82 -10.35 9.32
C CYS A 27 -8.19 -10.69 10.77
N TRP A 28 -9.28 -11.40 11.00
CA TRP A 28 -9.63 -11.83 12.36
C TRP A 28 -8.59 -12.77 12.95
N GLU A 29 -8.07 -13.72 12.17
CA GLU A 29 -6.99 -14.61 12.63
C GLU A 29 -5.67 -13.86 12.87
N LEU A 30 -5.30 -12.92 11.99
CA LEU A 30 -4.13 -12.06 12.22
C LEU A 30 -4.27 -11.20 13.48
N ASN A 31 -5.48 -10.70 13.77
CA ASN A 31 -5.76 -9.91 14.96
C ASN A 31 -5.65 -10.73 16.24
N LYS A 32 -6.15 -11.97 16.26
CA LYS A 32 -5.96 -12.92 17.37
C LYS A 32 -4.49 -13.19 17.68
N GLN A 33 -3.65 -13.19 16.66
CA GLN A 33 -2.20 -13.36 16.81
C GLN A 33 -1.49 -12.07 17.27
N GLY A 34 -2.22 -10.96 17.43
CA GLY A 34 -1.66 -9.65 17.79
C GLY A 34 -0.87 -8.98 16.68
N LEU A 35 -0.93 -9.49 15.44
CA LEU A 35 -0.16 -8.96 14.31
C LEU A 35 -0.77 -7.68 13.76
N ILE A 36 -2.09 -7.57 13.75
CA ILE A 36 -2.80 -6.37 13.29
C ILE A 36 -3.78 -5.89 14.35
N LEU A 37 -4.09 -4.60 14.28
CA LEU A 37 -5.06 -3.92 15.13
C LEU A 37 -6.11 -3.23 14.26
N GLN A 38 -7.13 -2.69 14.92
CA GLN A 38 -8.07 -1.80 14.28
C GLN A 38 -7.45 -0.40 14.11
N GLY A 39 -7.56 0.17 12.91
CA GLY A 39 -7.06 1.51 12.60
C GLY A 39 -8.02 2.63 13.00
N PRO A 40 -7.66 3.89 12.69
CA PRO A 40 -8.46 5.06 13.03
C PRO A 40 -9.92 4.95 12.58
N SER A 41 -10.83 5.40 13.44
CA SER A 41 -12.28 5.40 13.21
C SER A 41 -12.90 4.05 12.85
N ASN A 42 -12.20 2.94 13.12
CA ASN A 42 -12.66 1.58 12.82
C ASN A 42 -12.87 1.28 11.33
N LEU A 43 -12.28 2.09 10.43
CA LEU A 43 -12.47 1.98 8.98
C LEU A 43 -11.32 1.27 8.25
N SER A 44 -10.25 0.92 8.95
CA SER A 44 -9.08 0.28 8.35
C SER A 44 -8.47 -0.78 9.27
N VAL A 45 -7.70 -1.68 8.66
CA VAL A 45 -6.77 -2.55 9.36
C VAL A 45 -5.48 -1.79 9.60
N GLN A 46 -4.91 -1.88 10.80
CA GLN A 46 -3.63 -1.28 11.16
C GLN A 46 -2.57 -2.36 11.35
N TYR A 47 -1.46 -2.24 10.64
CA TYR A 47 -0.23 -2.97 10.86
C TYR A 47 0.88 -2.01 11.32
N ARG A 48 1.74 -2.46 12.24
CA ARG A 48 2.91 -1.68 12.68
C ARG A 48 4.16 -2.24 12.02
N LEU A 49 4.84 -1.38 11.27
CA LEU A 49 6.16 -1.64 10.72
C LEU A 49 7.19 -1.07 11.70
N ASP A 50 8.09 -1.92 12.17
CA ASP A 50 9.13 -1.53 13.13
C ASP A 50 10.36 -0.93 12.45
N THR A 51 11.36 -0.58 13.26
CA THR A 51 12.61 0.05 12.81
C THR A 51 13.56 -0.89 12.06
N THR A 52 13.24 -2.19 11.94
CA THR A 52 13.99 -3.11 11.07
C THR A 52 13.56 -2.97 9.61
N LEU A 53 12.32 -2.49 9.38
CA LEU A 53 11.74 -2.29 8.06
C LEU A 53 11.77 -0.82 7.64
N MET A 54 11.62 0.10 8.58
CA MET A 54 11.46 1.54 8.37
C MET A 54 12.47 2.33 9.22
N ARG A 55 12.74 3.61 8.91
CA ARG A 55 13.64 4.42 9.77
C ARG A 55 13.06 4.77 11.14
N SER A 56 11.74 4.70 11.28
CA SER A 56 10.98 4.95 12.50
C SER A 56 9.73 4.06 12.47
N ASP A 57 9.21 3.72 13.64
CA ASP A 57 7.94 3.01 13.73
C ASP A 57 6.89 3.69 12.83
N THR A 58 6.23 2.88 12.01
CA THR A 58 5.31 3.37 10.99
C THR A 58 4.00 2.60 11.09
N TYR A 59 2.88 3.33 11.10
CA TYR A 59 1.58 2.73 10.88
C TYR A 59 1.35 2.52 9.40
N MET A 60 0.86 1.33 9.07
CA MET A 60 0.39 0.95 7.75
C MET A 60 -1.09 0.62 7.87
N TRP A 61 -1.94 1.47 7.28
CA TRP A 61 -3.38 1.29 7.25
C TRP A 61 -3.84 0.83 5.89
N PHE A 62 -4.72 -0.16 5.84
CA PHE A 62 -5.26 -0.64 4.58
C PHE A 62 -6.70 -1.14 4.72
N TYR A 63 -7.44 -1.01 3.62
CA TYR A 63 -8.76 -1.59 3.48
C TYR A 63 -9.06 -1.82 1.99
N PRO A 64 -9.33 -3.04 1.55
CA PRO A 64 -9.46 -3.36 0.13
C PRO A 64 -10.74 -2.80 -0.50
N ASP A 65 -10.65 -2.49 -1.79
CA ASP A 65 -11.81 -2.37 -2.66
C ASP A 65 -12.13 -3.76 -3.24
N PHE A 66 -13.43 -4.04 -3.36
CA PHE A 66 -13.94 -5.27 -3.96
C PHE A 66 -14.69 -4.95 -5.24
N GLN A 67 -14.42 -5.71 -6.30
CA GLN A 67 -15.16 -5.64 -7.54
C GLN A 67 -15.71 -7.03 -7.85
N ASP A 68 -17.02 -7.07 -8.13
CA ASP A 68 -17.74 -8.32 -8.38
C ASP A 68 -17.55 -9.35 -7.24
N GLY A 69 -17.43 -8.85 -5.99
CA GLY A 69 -17.27 -9.66 -4.77
C GLY A 69 -15.83 -10.05 -4.43
N GLU A 70 -14.86 -9.67 -5.26
CA GLU A 70 -13.46 -10.10 -5.14
C GLU A 70 -12.50 -8.91 -5.03
N LEU A 71 -11.46 -9.06 -4.21
CA LEU A 71 -10.44 -8.03 -3.98
C LEU A 71 -9.68 -7.73 -5.28
N ASN A 72 -9.83 -6.50 -5.79
CA ASN A 72 -9.16 -6.04 -7.01
C ASN A 72 -8.18 -4.88 -6.76
N ARG A 73 -8.36 -4.13 -5.66
CA ARG A 73 -7.48 -3.02 -5.28
C ARG A 73 -7.30 -2.97 -3.77
N MET A 74 -6.09 -2.61 -3.35
CA MET A 74 -5.69 -2.41 -1.96
C MET A 74 -5.06 -1.02 -1.82
N PRO A 75 -5.86 0.00 -1.47
CA PRO A 75 -5.37 1.27 -0.97
C PRO A 75 -4.67 1.08 0.39
N VAL A 76 -3.51 1.69 0.54
CA VAL A 76 -2.68 1.66 1.76
C VAL A 76 -2.20 3.06 2.09
N GLU A 77 -2.23 3.41 3.36
CA GLU A 77 -1.69 4.67 3.89
C GLU A 77 -0.61 4.38 4.93
N PHE A 78 0.49 5.11 4.83
CA PHE A 78 1.60 5.03 5.76
C PHE A 78 1.77 6.35 6.49
N SER A 79 2.13 6.30 7.78
CA SER A 79 2.56 7.46 8.56
C SER A 79 3.56 7.04 9.63
N TYR A 80 4.64 7.79 9.80
CA TYR A 80 5.51 7.63 10.96
C TYR A 80 4.72 7.93 12.25
N LEU A 81 4.94 7.13 13.29
CA LEU A 81 4.35 7.35 14.61
C LEU A 81 4.88 8.64 15.25
N ALA A 82 6.18 8.91 15.04
CA ALA A 82 6.87 10.07 15.59
C ALA A 82 6.84 11.29 14.65
N TRP A 83 5.94 11.33 13.67
CA TRP A 83 5.76 12.50 12.82
C TRP A 83 5.36 13.72 13.66
N ALA A 84 5.97 14.87 13.36
CA ALA A 84 5.56 16.15 13.89
C ALA A 84 5.86 17.27 12.86
N PRO A 85 5.09 18.37 12.81
CA PRO A 85 5.29 19.45 11.84
C PRO A 85 6.69 20.08 11.85
N TRP A 86 7.37 20.04 13.00
CA TRP A 86 8.72 20.58 13.19
C TRP A 86 9.84 19.56 12.95
N ASN A 87 9.51 18.31 12.60
CA ASN A 87 10.48 17.25 12.35
C ASN A 87 10.55 16.89 10.86
N PRO A 88 11.36 17.61 10.05
CA PRO A 88 11.45 17.36 8.61
C PRO A 88 12.04 15.98 8.28
N MET A 89 12.81 15.37 9.20
CA MET A 89 13.40 14.04 9.00
C MET A 89 12.35 12.93 8.99
N LEU A 90 11.21 13.14 9.64
CA LEU A 90 10.08 12.23 9.67
C LEU A 90 8.87 12.89 9.02
N SER A 91 9.03 13.33 7.77
CA SER A 91 7.99 13.93 6.93
C SER A 91 7.54 12.97 5.83
N SER A 92 6.53 13.36 5.04
CA SER A 92 6.07 12.57 3.90
C SER A 92 7.15 12.31 2.84
N ASP A 93 8.12 13.22 2.67
CA ASP A 93 9.20 13.05 1.69
C ASP A 93 10.15 11.91 2.10
N SER A 94 10.55 11.86 3.37
CA SER A 94 11.37 10.75 3.87
C SER A 94 10.58 9.45 3.94
N LEU A 95 9.30 9.52 4.32
CA LEU A 95 8.40 8.38 4.34
C LEU A 95 8.23 7.77 2.94
N LEU A 96 8.10 8.61 1.90
CA LEU A 96 7.96 8.15 0.52
C LEU A 96 9.16 7.30 0.10
N MET A 97 10.37 7.73 0.45
CA MET A 97 11.60 7.00 0.14
C MET A 97 11.68 5.66 0.88
N ASP A 98 11.24 5.59 2.14
CA ASP A 98 11.23 4.35 2.91
C ASP A 98 10.16 3.37 2.40
N VAL A 99 8.94 3.86 2.13
CA VAL A 99 7.85 3.03 1.59
C VAL A 99 8.22 2.52 0.20
N LYS A 100 8.86 3.34 -0.64
CA LYS A 100 9.41 2.89 -1.94
C LYS A 100 10.34 1.70 -1.73
N GLN A 101 11.38 1.85 -0.89
CA GLN A 101 12.34 0.78 -0.62
C GLN A 101 11.70 -0.47 0.00
N LEU A 102 10.71 -0.30 0.89
CA LEU A 102 9.95 -1.41 1.47
C LEU A 102 9.24 -2.21 0.38
N LEU A 103 8.50 -1.54 -0.51
CA LEU A 103 7.72 -2.18 -1.56
C LEU A 103 8.62 -2.80 -2.64
N GLU A 104 9.75 -2.18 -2.98
CA GLU A 104 10.77 -2.77 -3.87
C GLU A 104 11.35 -4.05 -3.27
N ARG A 105 11.62 -4.08 -1.96
CA ARG A 105 12.07 -5.31 -1.26
C ARG A 105 10.99 -6.39 -1.23
N TRP A 106 9.74 -6.03 -0.99
CA TRP A 106 8.64 -6.99 -0.93
C TRP A 106 8.30 -7.62 -2.28
N TYR A 107 8.50 -6.88 -3.38
CA TYR A 107 8.03 -7.32 -4.69
C TYR A 107 9.09 -7.53 -5.75
N GLY A 108 10.33 -7.10 -5.52
CA GLY A 108 11.47 -7.42 -6.38
C GLY A 108 11.51 -6.69 -7.72
N SER A 109 10.89 -5.51 -7.81
CA SER A 109 10.98 -4.62 -8.97
C SER A 109 11.22 -3.19 -8.52
N GLU A 110 11.55 -2.30 -9.45
CA GLU A 110 11.86 -0.90 -9.18
C GLU A 110 10.70 0.01 -9.60
N PHE A 111 10.52 1.12 -8.90
CA PHE A 111 9.57 2.14 -9.33
C PHE A 111 10.16 3.05 -10.41
N ILE A 112 9.34 3.36 -11.41
CA ILE A 112 9.54 4.46 -12.35
C ILE A 112 8.88 5.74 -11.84
N TYR A 113 9.57 6.87 -11.99
CA TYR A 113 9.04 8.18 -11.63
C TYR A 113 8.30 8.81 -12.81
N LEU A 114 7.09 9.31 -12.55
CA LEU A 114 6.26 10.02 -13.49
C LEU A 114 5.91 11.40 -12.93
N GLU A 115 6.00 12.42 -13.77
CA GLU A 115 5.54 13.77 -13.47
C GLU A 115 4.77 14.36 -14.65
N ASN A 116 3.78 15.21 -14.36
CA ASN A 116 3.14 16.03 -15.39
C ASN A 116 4.04 17.20 -15.81
N LYS A 117 3.76 17.80 -16.98
CA LYS A 117 4.59 18.86 -17.58
C LYS A 117 4.81 20.06 -16.65
N ASP A 118 3.81 20.39 -15.83
CA ASP A 118 3.80 21.48 -14.85
C ASP A 118 4.33 21.08 -13.47
N LYS A 119 4.77 19.82 -13.28
CA LYS A 119 5.40 19.27 -12.05
C LYS A 119 4.53 19.34 -10.78
N THR A 120 3.24 19.57 -10.93
CA THR A 120 2.26 19.63 -9.84
C THR A 120 1.78 18.25 -9.39
N LYS A 121 1.92 17.23 -10.25
CA LYS A 121 1.56 15.84 -9.97
C LYS A 121 2.79 14.97 -10.14
N LYS A 122 3.21 14.35 -9.05
CA LYS A 122 4.36 13.45 -8.97
C LYS A 122 3.88 12.09 -8.51
N LEU A 123 4.29 11.04 -9.20
CA LEU A 123 3.87 9.69 -8.90
C LEU A 123 5.01 8.70 -9.18
N TRP A 124 5.20 7.76 -8.27
CA TRP A 124 6.04 6.59 -8.52
C TRP A 124 5.14 5.43 -8.91
N VAL A 125 5.48 4.73 -9.98
CA VAL A 125 4.72 3.58 -10.48
C VAL A 125 5.61 2.35 -10.59
N MET A 126 5.11 1.21 -10.12
CA MET A 126 5.71 -0.10 -10.37
C MET A 126 4.65 -0.97 -11.06
N VAL A 127 5.06 -1.72 -12.10
CA VAL A 127 4.19 -2.66 -12.80
C VAL A 127 4.90 -4.00 -12.92
N MET A 128 4.26 -5.07 -12.44
CA MET A 128 4.76 -6.45 -12.52
C MET A 128 3.61 -7.41 -12.82
N GLY A 129 3.64 -8.06 -13.98
CA GLY A 129 2.54 -8.95 -14.40
C GLY A 129 1.20 -8.23 -14.38
N ASN A 130 0.25 -8.72 -13.57
CA ASN A 130 -1.05 -8.09 -13.36
C ASN A 130 -1.06 -7.01 -12.25
N ARG A 131 0.02 -6.82 -11.50
CA ARG A 131 0.06 -5.84 -10.41
C ARG A 131 0.54 -4.49 -10.90
N ARG A 132 -0.19 -3.44 -10.51
CA ARG A 132 0.32 -2.05 -10.51
C ARG A 132 0.38 -1.54 -9.08
N ILE A 133 1.43 -0.82 -8.73
CA ILE A 133 1.54 -0.06 -7.50
C ILE A 133 1.77 1.40 -7.87
N ARG A 134 0.89 2.30 -7.41
CA ARG A 134 1.08 3.75 -7.48
C ARG A 134 1.45 4.25 -6.08
N LEU A 135 2.52 5.03 -5.96
CA LEU A 135 3.01 5.56 -4.69
C LEU A 135 3.12 7.09 -4.76
N PHE A 136 2.48 7.80 -3.82
CA PHE A 136 2.33 9.25 -3.84
C PHE A 136 2.27 9.86 -2.44
N ILE A 137 2.64 11.13 -2.32
CA ILE A 137 2.42 11.92 -1.09
C ILE A 137 0.96 12.35 -1.03
N LYS A 138 0.27 12.02 0.06
CA LYS A 138 -1.14 12.42 0.30
C LYS A 138 -1.23 13.75 1.04
N ASN A 139 -0.37 13.95 2.04
CA ASN A 139 -0.23 15.17 2.81
C ASN A 139 1.13 15.17 3.54
N ALA A 140 1.40 16.16 4.40
CA ALA A 140 2.70 16.34 5.08
C ALA A 140 3.17 15.17 5.97
N SER A 141 2.26 14.29 6.40
CA SER A 141 2.57 13.12 7.25
C SER A 141 2.34 11.79 6.57
N THR A 142 1.56 11.78 5.49
CA THR A 142 0.96 10.56 4.95
C THR A 142 1.41 10.28 3.52
N VAL A 143 1.84 9.05 3.28
CA VAL A 143 2.13 8.51 1.95
C VAL A 143 1.11 7.45 1.60
N GLY A 144 0.53 7.53 0.40
CA GLY A 144 -0.42 6.56 -0.12
C GLY A 144 0.23 5.60 -1.11
N ALA A 145 -0.16 4.33 -1.04
CA ALA A 145 0.13 3.33 -2.06
C ALA A 145 -1.17 2.66 -2.54
N ASP A 146 -1.42 2.68 -3.84
CA ASP A 146 -2.53 1.96 -4.47
C ASP A 146 -2.00 0.71 -5.19
N ILE A 147 -2.30 -0.47 -4.66
CA ILE A 147 -1.94 -1.75 -5.26
C ILE A 147 -3.17 -2.29 -6.02
N THR A 148 -3.08 -2.52 -7.32
CA THR A 148 -4.22 -2.85 -8.19
C THR A 148 -3.95 -4.08 -9.05
N ASP A 149 -4.93 -4.97 -9.20
CA ASP A 149 -4.97 -6.03 -10.22
C ASP A 149 -5.46 -5.46 -11.56
N LEU A 150 -4.55 -5.23 -12.48
CA LEU A 150 -4.78 -4.68 -13.81
C LEU A 150 -5.70 -5.54 -14.69
N TYR A 151 -5.85 -6.85 -14.41
CA TYR A 151 -6.79 -7.68 -15.16
C TYR A 151 -8.25 -7.50 -14.74
N ARG A 152 -8.47 -6.91 -13.56
CA ARG A 152 -9.81 -6.75 -12.98
C ARG A 152 -10.30 -5.31 -13.01
N VAL A 153 -9.44 -4.35 -13.39
CA VAL A 153 -9.86 -2.96 -13.57
C VAL A 153 -10.86 -2.89 -14.74
N LYS A 154 -12.13 -2.58 -14.45
CA LYS A 154 -13.01 -2.03 -15.48
C LYS A 154 -12.46 -0.64 -15.81
N ASN A 155 -12.16 -0.36 -17.08
CA ASN A 155 -11.66 0.94 -17.50
C ASN A 155 -12.53 2.05 -16.89
N GLU A 156 -11.93 2.90 -16.07
CA GLU A 156 -12.54 4.15 -15.63
C GLU A 156 -12.63 5.03 -16.89
N ASN A 157 -13.86 5.20 -17.42
CA ASN A 157 -14.15 6.14 -18.51
C ASN A 157 -14.08 7.58 -18.01
#